data_AF-A0A5E4HES0-F1
#
_entry.id   AF-A0A5E4HES0-F1
#
_cell.length_a   1.000
_cell.length_b   1.000
_cell.length_c   1.000
_cell.angle_alpha   90.00
_cell.angle_beta   90.00
_cell.angle_gamma   90.00
#
_symmetry.space_group_name_H-M   'P 1'
#
loop_
_entity.id
_entity.type
_entity.pdbx_description
1 polymer ?
#
loop_
_entity_poly.entity_id
_entity_poly.type
_entity_poly.pdbx_seq_one_letter_code
_entity_poly.pdbx_strand_id
1 'polypeptide(L)'
;MPVEISQAQIPSLLLLSVLLVALVIAVYLSGKSGDKYSVEDAENDAVSFAGIITEEQGPMTTFLKVAFIVLIIWAVAYLVLYLK
;
A
#
# COMPACT_ATOMS: atom_id res chain seq x y z
N MET A 1 36.22 0.84 -0.10
CA MET A 1 36.13 0.60 1.35
C MET A 1 35.06 -0.45 1.58
N PRO A 2 35.38 -1.59 2.21
CA PRO A 2 34.36 -2.55 2.61
C PRO A 2 33.47 -1.90 3.69
N VAL A 3 32.16 -1.97 3.50
CA VAL A 3 31.19 -1.51 4.49
C VAL A 3 31.08 -2.62 5.53
N GLU A 4 31.65 -2.40 6.72
CA GLU A 4 31.48 -3.34 7.83
C GLU A 4 30.09 -3.15 8.45
N ILE A 5 29.20 -4.12 8.23
CA ILE A 5 27.85 -4.10 8.79
C ILE A 5 27.90 -4.71 10.19
N SER A 6 27.62 -3.91 11.21
CA SER A 6 27.50 -4.39 12.58
C SER A 6 26.24 -5.27 12.71
N GLN A 7 26.32 -6.36 13.47
CA GLN A 7 25.16 -7.25 13.68
C GLN A 7 23.94 -6.53 14.26
N ALA A 8 24.15 -5.44 15.01
CA ALA A 8 23.07 -4.60 15.53
C ALA A 8 22.27 -3.87 14.43
N GLN A 9 22.81 -3.71 13.22
CA GLN A 9 22.18 -3.02 12.09
C GLN A 9 21.40 -3.95 11.16
N ILE A 10 21.54 -5.27 11.31
CA ILE A 10 20.85 -6.24 10.44
C ILE A 10 19.31 -6.12 10.53
N PRO A 11 18.69 -5.96 11.72
CA PRO A 11 17.23 -5.84 11.81
C PRO A 11 16.69 -4.58 11.14
N SER A 12 17.40 -3.45 11.23
CA SER A 12 17.00 -2.19 10.60
C SER A 12 17.18 -2.23 9.08
N LEU A 13 18.26 -2.86 8.59
CA LEU A 13 18.48 -3.09 7.16
C LEU A 13 17.42 -4.02 6.55
N LEU A 14 16.98 -5.04 7.29
CA LEU A 14 15.88 -5.92 6.86
C LEU A 14 14.55 -5.16 6.75
N LEU A 15 14.20 -4.33 7.73
CA LEU A 15 12.97 -3.53 7.64
C LEU A 15 13.04 -2.51 6.50
N LEU A 16 14.20 -1.91 6.28
CA LEU A 16 14.42 -0.95 5.19
C LEU A 16 14.30 -1.64 3.82
N SER A 17 14.89 -2.82 3.64
CA SER A 17 14.81 -3.55 2.37
C SER A 17 13.38 -3.97 2.03
N VAL A 18 12.61 -4.40 3.04
CA VAL A 18 11.17 -4.68 2.89
C VAL A 18 10.40 -3.43 2.46
N LEU A 19 10.68 -2.28 3.06
CA LEU A 19 10.07 -0.99 2.69
C LEU A 19 10.40 -0.57 1.25
N LEU A 20 11.65 -0.75 0.82
CA LEU A 20 12.06 -0.40 -0.54
C LEU A 20 11.39 -1.30 -1.58
N VAL A 21 11.32 -2.61 -1.33
CA VAL A 21 10.61 -3.54 -2.22
C VAL A 21 9.12 -3.20 -2.29
N ALA A 22 8.51 -2.92 -1.14
CA ALA A 22 7.13 -2.47 -1.06
C ALA A 22 6.87 -1.19 -1.87
N LEU A 23 7.77 -0.21 -1.79
CA LEU A 23 7.66 1.04 -2.54
C LEU A 23 7.68 0.78 -4.05
N VAL A 24 8.57 -0.08 -4.54
CA VAL A 24 8.63 -0.44 -5.97
C VAL A 24 7.32 -1.10 -6.42
N ILE A 25 6.79 -2.03 -5.62
CA ILE A 25 5.51 -2.69 -5.89
C ILE A 25 4.36 -1.66 -5.87
N ALA A 26 4.37 -0.73 -4.92
CA ALA A 26 3.38 0.32 -4.79
C ALA A 26 3.37 1.25 -6.01
N VAL A 27 4.54 1.70 -6.47
CA VAL A 27 4.68 2.51 -7.69
C VAL A 27 4.18 1.76 -8.92
N TYR A 28 4.57 0.48 -9.06
CA TYR A 28 4.10 -0.37 -10.16
C TYR A 28 2.58 -0.55 -10.16
N LEU A 29 1.99 -0.84 -8.99
CA LEU A 29 0.55 -1.01 -8.85
C LEU A 29 -0.20 0.31 -9.00
N SER A 30 0.36 1.44 -8.58
CA SER A 30 -0.23 2.76 -8.77
C SER A 30 -0.38 3.09 -10.24
N GLY A 31 0.64 2.80 -11.07
CA GLY A 31 0.55 2.98 -12.53
C GLY A 31 -0.50 2.07 -13.18
N LYS A 32 -0.72 0.87 -12.63
CA LYS A 32 -1.70 -0.11 -13.14
C LYS A 32 -3.12 0.08 -12.58
N SER A 33 -3.27 0.83 -11.49
CA SER A 33 -4.53 0.94 -10.74
C SER A 33 -5.59 1.79 -11.45
N GLY A 34 -5.22 2.59 -12.46
CA GLY A 34 -6.15 3.43 -13.21
C GLY A 34 -6.93 2.71 -14.33
N ASP A 35 -6.53 1.50 -14.71
CA ASP A 35 -6.98 0.90 -15.98
C ASP A 35 -8.32 0.14 -15.93
N LYS A 36 -8.92 -0.03 -14.75
CA LYS A 36 -9.99 -1.05 -14.57
C LYS A 36 -11.36 -0.55 -14.15
N TYR A 37 -11.54 0.72 -13.80
CA TYR A 37 -12.84 1.25 -13.42
C TYR A 37 -13.17 2.44 -14.32
N SER A 38 -14.22 2.29 -15.12
CA SER A 38 -14.63 3.32 -16.09
C SER A 38 -15.47 4.41 -15.41
N VAL A 39 -15.52 5.58 -16.02
CA VAL A 39 -16.38 6.69 -15.55
C VAL A 39 -17.86 6.29 -15.63
N GLU A 40 -18.23 5.49 -16.64
CA GLU A 40 -19.60 4.97 -16.80
C GLU A 40 -19.99 3.98 -15.69
N ASP A 41 -19.07 3.14 -15.23
CA ASP A 41 -19.31 2.25 -14.08
C ASP A 41 -19.46 3.07 -12.79
N ALA A 42 -18.67 4.12 -12.65
CA ALA A 42 -18.70 5.01 -11.50
C ALA A 42 -20.04 5.77 -11.40
N GLU A 43 -20.56 6.28 -12.53
CA GLU A 43 -21.88 6.91 -12.60
C GLU A 43 -23.03 5.93 -12.36
N ASN A 44 -22.94 4.69 -12.84
CA ASN A 44 -23.98 3.67 -12.63
C ASN A 44 -24.10 3.21 -11.17
N ASP A 45 -22.97 3.15 -10.46
CA ASP A 45 -22.90 2.75 -9.06
C ASP A 45 -23.08 3.96 -8.10
N ALA A 46 -23.22 5.18 -8.62
CA ALA A 46 -23.34 6.40 -7.84
C ALA A 46 -24.69 6.47 -7.10
N VAL A 47 -24.64 6.54 -5.77
CA VAL A 47 -25.83 6.79 -4.95
C VAL A 47 -26.06 8.29 -4.82
N SER A 48 -27.21 8.76 -5.28
CA SER A 48 -27.60 10.17 -5.17
C SER A 48 -28.31 10.45 -3.86
N PHE A 49 -27.76 11.38 -3.08
CA PHE A 49 -28.38 11.95 -1.89
C PHE A 49 -28.99 13.30 -2.23
N ALA A 50 -30.33 13.34 -2.22
CA ALA A 50 -31.14 14.53 -2.47
C ALA A 50 -30.88 15.24 -3.82
N GLY A 51 -30.24 14.58 -4.79
CA GLY A 51 -29.89 15.18 -6.09
C GLY A 51 -28.76 16.21 -6.04
N ILE A 52 -28.06 16.33 -4.90
CA ILE A 52 -27.03 17.35 -4.67
C ILE A 52 -25.65 16.71 -4.47
N ILE A 53 -25.60 15.52 -3.86
CA ILE A 53 -24.36 14.78 -3.60
C ILE A 53 -24.50 13.40 -4.23
N THR A 54 -23.57 13.04 -5.10
CA THR A 54 -23.40 11.69 -5.61
C THR A 54 -22.17 11.07 -4.95
N GLU A 55 -22.34 9.91 -4.33
CA GLU A 55 -21.26 9.13 -3.74
C GLU A 55 -21.02 7.90 -4.59
N GLU A 56 -19.84 7.79 -5.18
CA GLU A 56 -19.44 6.63 -5.97
C GLU A 56 -18.74 5.62 -5.06
N GLN A 57 -19.32 4.43 -4.92
CA GLN A 57 -18.67 3.31 -4.24
C GLN A 57 -17.76 2.58 -5.21
N GLY A 58 -16.69 3.24 -5.63
CA GLY A 58 -15.66 2.62 -6.44
C GLY A 58 -15.04 1.40 -5.72
N PRO A 59 -14.70 0.32 -6.45
CA PRO A 59 -14.12 -0.86 -5.86
C PRO A 59 -12.77 -0.52 -5.23
N MET A 60 -12.51 -1.05 -4.03
CA MET A 60 -11.23 -0.88 -3.36
C MET A 60 -10.09 -1.35 -4.28
N THR A 61 -9.21 -0.42 -4.64
CA THR A 61 -8.19 -0.67 -5.65
C THR A 61 -7.21 -1.75 -5.19
N THR A 62 -6.66 -2.50 -6.16
CA THR A 62 -5.65 -3.52 -5.87
C THR A 62 -4.42 -2.90 -5.21
N PHE A 63 -4.06 -1.68 -5.61
CA PHE A 63 -3.02 -0.89 -4.94
C PHE A 63 -3.30 -0.71 -3.44
N LEU A 64 -4.50 -0.24 -3.08
CA LEU A 64 -4.86 0.02 -1.68
C LEU A 64 -4.82 -1.26 -0.85
N LYS A 65 -5.32 -2.37 -1.40
CA LYS A 65 -5.29 -3.69 -0.73
C LYS A 65 -3.85 -4.14 -0.44
N VAL A 66 -2.98 -4.07 -1.44
CA VAL A 66 -1.58 -4.48 -1.31
C VAL A 66 -0.83 -3.56 -0.34
N ALA A 67 -1.04 -2.25 -0.42
CA ALA A 67 -0.44 -1.28 0.49
C ALA A 67 -0.80 -1.56 1.95
N PHE A 68 -2.09 -1.84 2.23
CA PHE A 68 -2.54 -2.20 3.58
C PHE A 68 -1.88 -3.48 4.09
N ILE A 69 -1.83 -4.55 3.28
CA ILE A 69 -1.20 -5.82 3.67
C ILE A 69 0.28 -5.61 4.03
N VAL A 70 1.00 -4.87 3.19
CA VAL A 70 2.42 -4.56 3.41
C VAL A 70 2.62 -3.81 4.73
N LEU A 71 1.82 -2.77 4.99
CA LEU A 71 1.93 -1.99 6.23
C LEU A 71 1.67 -2.85 7.47
N ILE A 72 0.70 -3.76 7.41
CA ILE A 72 0.41 -4.69 8.51
C ILE A 72 1.61 -5.63 8.75
N ILE A 73 2.16 -6.24 7.69
CA ILE A 73 3.34 -7.11 7.80
C ILE A 73 4.53 -6.34 8.40
N TRP A 74 4.76 -5.12 7.92
CA TRP A 74 5.83 -4.28 8.41
C TRP A 74 5.65 -3.91 9.89
N ALA A 75 4.44 -3.52 10.30
CA ALA A 75 4.14 -3.18 11.69
C ALA A 75 4.33 -4.37 12.63
N VAL A 76 3.88 -5.56 12.23
CA VAL A 76 4.10 -6.80 12.99
C VAL A 76 5.58 -7.13 13.09
N ALA A 77 6.33 -7.05 11.98
CA ALA A 77 7.77 -7.28 12.00
C ALA A 77 8.52 -6.28 12.88
N TYR A 78 8.14 -5.00 12.84
CA TYR A 78 8.68 -3.96 13.70
C TYR A 78 8.43 -4.26 15.18
N LEU A 79 7.19 -4.61 15.54
CA LEU A 79 6.84 -4.97 16.91
C LEU A 79 7.65 -6.17 17.40
N VAL A 80 7.79 -7.23 16.59
CA VAL A 80 8.57 -8.42 16.98
C VAL A 80 10.06 -8.11 17.18
N LEU A 81 10.63 -7.24 16.35
CA LEU A 81 12.07 -6.94 16.38
C LEU A 81 12.45 -5.90 17.45
N TYR A 82 11.57 -4.95 17.75
CA TYR A 82 11.90 -3.77 18.57
C TYR A 82 11.02 -3.58 19.80
N LEU A 83 9.83 -4.17 19.84
CA LEU A 83 8.95 -4.14 21.01
C LEU A 83 9.07 -5.48 21.75
N LYS A 84 10.16 -5.63 22.50
CA LYS A 84 10.33 -6.66 23.52
C LYS A 84 10.17 -6.07 24.90
#